data_AF-A0A926CMB1-F1
#
_entry.id   AF-A0A926CMB1-F1
#
_cell.length_a   1.000
_cell.length_b   1.000
_cell.length_c   1.000
_cell.angle_alpha   90.00
_cell.angle_beta   90.00
_cell.angle_gamma   90.00
#
_symmetry.space_group_name_H-M   'P 1'
#
loop_
_entity.id
_entity.type
_entity.pdbx_description
1 polymer ?
#
loop_
_entity_poly.entity_id
_entity_poly.type
_entity_poly.pdbx_seq_one_letter_code
_entity_poly.pdbx_strand_id
1 'polypeptide(L)'
;MKRVLLKIRQYRSWVAVLIITAAVIAGAADLPGLRRNDKAAYADPKHVSFVRPGLAVTITSAQITPEGVISVLFNIADLRGLPLDREGITTPASVALSFVAAFIPEGQTQYTAYTTRRATGTVGGTVTQAAADTGGAYTKVADGQYRYT
;
A
#
# COMPACT_ATOMS: atom_id res chain seq x y z
N MET A 1 56.85 -46.95 -20.95
CA MET A 1 56.52 -45.76 -20.11
C MET A 1 55.40 -44.86 -20.65
N LYS A 2 55.10 -44.83 -21.97
CA LYS A 2 54.08 -43.90 -22.54
C LYS A 2 52.61 -44.19 -22.17
N ARG A 3 52.22 -45.44 -21.85
CA ARG A 3 50.83 -45.80 -21.48
C ARG A 3 50.40 -45.35 -20.07
N VAL A 4 51.34 -45.20 -19.14
CA VAL A 4 51.06 -44.78 -17.74
C VAL A 4 50.78 -43.28 -17.66
N LEU A 5 51.54 -42.47 -18.42
CA LEU A 5 51.33 -41.02 -18.52
C LEU A 5 49.97 -40.63 -19.13
N LEU A 6 49.43 -41.44 -20.06
CA LEU A 6 48.14 -41.16 -20.70
C LEU A 6 46.95 -41.40 -19.73
N LYS A 7 47.00 -42.45 -18.91
CA LYS A 7 45.99 -42.71 -17.86
C LYS A 7 45.98 -41.62 -16.79
N ILE A 8 47.16 -41.13 -16.39
CA ILE A 8 47.30 -40.05 -15.40
C ILE A 8 46.73 -38.73 -15.95
N ARG A 9 46.94 -38.43 -17.25
CA ARG A 9 46.37 -37.24 -17.88
C ARG A 9 44.84 -37.31 -18.00
N GLN A 10 44.30 -38.48 -18.33
CA GLN A 10 42.85 -38.71 -18.35
C GLN A 10 42.23 -38.57 -16.95
N TYR A 11 42.82 -39.17 -15.91
CA TYR A 11 42.32 -39.03 -14.52
C TYR A 11 42.29 -37.58 -14.03
N ARG A 12 43.30 -36.77 -14.38
CA ARG A 12 43.34 -35.34 -14.01
C ARG A 12 42.24 -34.53 -14.69
N SER A 13 41.89 -34.86 -15.93
CA SER A 13 40.76 -34.23 -16.64
C SER A 13 39.42 -34.59 -16.01
N TRP A 14 39.22 -35.85 -15.59
CA TRP A 14 38.00 -36.28 -14.89
C TRP A 14 37.85 -35.66 -13.50
N VAL A 15 38.95 -35.52 -12.75
CA VAL A 15 38.97 -34.84 -11.45
C VAL A 15 38.68 -33.34 -11.60
N ALA A 16 39.24 -32.69 -12.63
CA ALA A 16 38.94 -31.28 -12.91
C ALA A 16 37.46 -31.06 -13.27
N VAL A 17 36.87 -31.96 -14.07
CA VAL A 17 35.43 -31.90 -14.40
C VAL A 17 34.58 -32.09 -13.15
N LEU A 18 34.90 -33.06 -12.29
CA LEU A 18 34.20 -33.29 -11.02
C LEU A 18 34.26 -32.11 -10.06
N ILE A 19 35.40 -31.42 -9.99
CA ILE A 19 35.55 -30.22 -9.14
C ILE A 19 34.74 -29.05 -9.70
N ILE A 20 34.70 -28.89 -11.02
CA ILE A 20 33.91 -27.83 -11.67
C ILE A 20 32.41 -28.09 -11.50
N THR A 21 31.93 -29.32 -11.68
CA THR A 21 30.50 -29.64 -11.44
C THR A 21 30.12 -29.51 -9.96
N ALA A 22 31.00 -29.92 -9.03
CA ALA A 22 30.74 -29.71 -7.60
C ALA A 22 30.67 -28.21 -7.24
N ALA A 23 31.52 -27.37 -7.84
CA ALA A 23 31.48 -25.93 -7.63
C ALA A 23 30.22 -25.27 -8.22
N VAL A 24 29.71 -25.75 -9.36
CA VAL A 24 28.46 -25.27 -9.97
C VAL A 24 27.24 -25.65 -9.13
N ILE A 25 27.22 -26.85 -8.55
CA ILE A 25 26.11 -27.30 -7.68
C ILE A 25 26.15 -26.57 -6.33
N ALA A 26 27.33 -26.32 -5.76
CA ALA A 26 27.48 -25.59 -4.50
C ALA A 26 27.21 -24.08 -4.63
N GLY A 27 27.29 -23.51 -5.83
CA GLY A 27 27.01 -22.09 -6.11
C GLY A 27 25.54 -21.77 -6.39
N ALA A 28 24.67 -22.78 -6.50
CA ALA A 28 23.23 -22.59 -6.66
C ALA A 28 22.60 -22.21 -5.31
N ALA A 29 22.70 -20.92 -4.96
CA ALA A 29 21.94 -20.38 -3.83
C ALA A 29 20.45 -20.53 -4.12
N ASP A 30 19.72 -21.18 -3.22
CA ASP A 30 18.25 -21.15 -3.22
C ASP A 30 17.83 -19.68 -3.08
N LEU A 31 17.40 -19.07 -4.18
CA LEU A 31 16.78 -17.76 -4.12
C LEU A 31 15.53 -17.91 -3.27
N PRO A 32 15.39 -17.18 -2.15
CA PRO A 32 14.21 -17.30 -1.31
C PRO A 32 12.99 -17.00 -2.17
N GLY A 33 12.14 -18.02 -2.34
CA GLY A 33 10.93 -17.89 -3.14
C GLY A 33 10.10 -16.73 -2.65
N LEU A 34 9.93 -15.71 -3.50
CA LEU A 34 9.17 -14.51 -3.18
C LEU A 34 7.75 -14.92 -2.76
N ARG A 35 7.36 -14.50 -1.56
CA ARG A 35 6.04 -14.80 -1.00
C ARG A 35 5.04 -13.83 -1.59
N ARG A 36 3.75 -14.20 -1.60
CA ARG A 36 2.65 -13.33 -2.06
C ARG A 36 2.64 -11.93 -1.40
N ASN A 37 3.24 -11.81 -0.22
CA ASN A 37 3.32 -10.56 0.54
C ASN A 37 4.58 -9.73 0.23
N ASP A 38 5.54 -10.27 -0.52
CA ASP A 38 6.76 -9.58 -0.96
C ASP A 38 6.47 -8.72 -2.22
N LYS A 39 5.38 -7.96 -2.18
CA LYS A 39 4.86 -7.15 -3.30
C LYS A 39 5.91 -6.18 -3.85
N ALA A 40 6.81 -5.69 -2.99
CA ALA A 40 7.93 -4.82 -3.38
C ALA A 40 8.92 -5.50 -4.33
N ALA A 41 9.09 -6.83 -4.26
CA ALA A 41 9.96 -7.58 -5.15
C ALA A 41 9.35 -7.80 -6.55
N TYR A 42 8.04 -7.59 -6.71
CA TYR A 42 7.33 -7.64 -7.99
C TYR A 42 7.14 -6.25 -8.62
N ALA A 43 7.55 -5.19 -7.93
CA ALA A 43 7.47 -3.83 -8.45
C ALA A 43 8.68 -3.54 -9.36
N ASP A 44 8.46 -2.76 -10.43
CA ASP A 44 9.54 -2.28 -11.29
C ASP A 44 10.57 -1.53 -10.41
N PRO A 45 11.88 -1.83 -10.51
CA PRO A 45 12.93 -1.21 -9.70
C PRO A 45 12.90 0.32 -9.68
N LYS A 46 12.40 0.96 -10.75
CA LYS A 46 12.26 2.41 -10.83
C LYS A 46 11.18 2.98 -9.90
N HIS A 47 10.24 2.14 -9.44
CA HIS A 47 9.16 2.51 -8.54
C HIS A 47 9.50 2.19 -7.07
N VAL A 48 10.32 1.16 -6.82
CA VAL A 48 10.66 0.68 -5.46
C VAL A 48 11.36 1.76 -4.62
N SER A 49 12.16 2.62 -5.24
CA SER A 49 12.85 3.73 -4.56
C SER A 49 11.92 4.88 -4.15
N PHE A 50 10.71 4.95 -4.70
CA PHE A 50 9.72 5.99 -4.39
C PHE A 50 8.56 5.48 -3.52
N VAL A 51 8.36 4.17 -3.43
CA VAL A 51 7.30 3.58 -2.60
C VAL A 51 7.80 3.49 -1.16
N ARG A 52 7.48 4.52 -0.38
CA ARG A 52 7.70 4.55 1.05
C ARG A 52 6.37 4.25 1.74
N PRO A 53 6.28 3.20 2.58
CA PRO A 53 5.02 2.87 3.22
C PRO A 53 4.64 3.96 4.23
N GLY A 54 3.36 4.31 4.23
CA GLY A 54 2.81 5.27 5.18
C GLY A 54 1.77 6.18 4.55
N LEU A 55 0.72 6.46 5.32
CA LEU A 55 -0.30 7.45 4.99
C LEU A 55 -0.58 8.25 6.26
N ALA A 56 -0.28 9.53 6.22
CA ALA A 56 -0.65 10.51 7.24
C ALA A 56 -1.77 11.38 6.66
N VAL A 57 -2.92 11.41 7.35
CA VAL A 57 -4.07 12.27 7.00
C VAL A 57 -4.27 13.25 8.14
N THR A 58 -4.30 14.54 7.83
CA THR A 58 -4.49 15.61 8.83
C THR A 58 -5.66 16.49 8.41
N ILE A 59 -6.64 16.68 9.28
CA ILE A 59 -7.69 17.68 9.07
C ILE A 59 -7.17 19.03 9.55
N THR A 60 -7.06 19.99 8.64
CA THR A 60 -6.57 21.34 8.91
C THR A 60 -7.70 22.27 9.35
N SER A 61 -8.89 22.10 8.78
CA SER A 61 -10.10 22.81 9.21
C SER A 61 -11.36 22.06 8.80
N ALA A 62 -12.43 22.21 9.57
CA ALA A 62 -13.78 21.80 9.20
C ALA A 62 -14.75 22.99 9.39
N GLN A 63 -15.73 23.14 8.50
CA GLN A 63 -16.67 24.27 8.49
C GLN A 63 -18.07 23.76 8.13
N ILE A 64 -19.10 24.43 8.63
CA ILE A 64 -20.50 24.21 8.26
C ILE A 64 -21.09 25.57 7.90
N THR A 65 -21.64 25.72 6.70
CA THR A 65 -22.30 26.97 6.29
C THR A 65 -23.68 27.09 6.94
N PRO A 66 -24.30 28.28 6.98
CA PRO A 66 -25.68 28.44 7.47
C PRO A 66 -26.72 27.57 6.75
N GLU A 67 -26.46 27.22 5.50
CA GLU A 67 -27.29 26.31 4.68
C GLU A 67 -27.05 24.83 5.01
N GLY A 68 -26.15 24.51 5.94
CA GLY A 68 -25.84 23.15 6.37
C GLY A 68 -24.80 22.42 5.52
N VAL A 69 -24.09 23.13 4.62
CA VAL A 69 -23.04 22.51 3.79
C VAL A 69 -21.78 22.32 4.64
N ILE A 70 -21.35 21.08 4.78
CA ILE A 70 -20.15 20.71 5.54
C ILE A 70 -18.96 20.66 4.59
N SER A 71 -17.86 21.31 4.94
CA SER A 71 -16.60 21.16 4.20
C SER A 71 -15.43 20.90 5.12
N VAL A 72 -14.46 20.13 4.62
CA VAL A 72 -13.22 19.80 5.32
C VAL A 72 -12.03 20.13 4.42
N LEU A 73 -11.05 20.84 4.99
CA LEU A 73 -9.74 21.02 4.40
C LEU A 73 -8.78 20.06 5.09
N PHE A 74 -8.09 19.23 4.31
CA PHE A 74 -7.21 18.21 4.84
C PHE A 74 -5.95 18.05 4.00
N ASN A 75 -4.92 17.49 4.63
CA ASN A 75 -3.65 17.15 4.02
C ASN A 75 -3.46 15.63 4.01
N ILE A 76 -2.85 15.11 2.94
CA ILE A 76 -2.36 13.75 2.81
C ILE A 76 -0.88 13.74 2.49
N ALA A 77 -0.10 12.97 3.24
CA ALA A 77 1.34 12.85 3.08
C ALA A 77 1.84 11.46 3.47
N ASP A 78 3.08 11.13 3.11
CA ASP A 78 3.80 10.01 3.72
C ASP A 78 4.24 10.36 5.15
N LEU A 79 4.78 9.39 5.89
CA LEU A 79 5.23 9.60 7.28
C LEU A 79 6.46 10.51 7.43
N ARG A 80 7.06 10.95 6.31
CA ARG A 80 8.14 11.95 6.29
C ARG A 80 7.67 13.31 5.76
N GLY A 81 6.38 13.47 5.50
CA GLY A 81 5.79 14.72 5.05
C GLY A 81 5.86 14.94 3.53
N LEU A 82 6.22 13.94 2.72
CA LEU A 82 6.07 14.05 1.26
C LEU A 82 4.57 14.09 0.91
N PRO A 83 4.07 15.11 0.20
CA PRO A 83 2.67 15.18 -0.20
C PRO A 83 2.27 13.97 -1.06
N LEU A 84 1.11 13.37 -0.78
CA LEU A 84 0.55 12.29 -1.58
C LEU A 84 -0.53 12.82 -2.52
N ASP A 85 -0.70 12.18 -3.69
CA ASP A 85 -1.75 12.54 -4.63
C ASP A 85 -2.95 11.60 -4.51
N ARG A 86 -4.13 12.18 -4.26
CA ARG A 86 -5.38 11.43 -4.17
C ARG A 86 -5.66 10.66 -5.46
N GLU A 87 -5.39 11.25 -6.62
CA GLU A 87 -5.74 10.66 -7.92
C GLU A 87 -4.69 9.66 -8.41
N GLY A 88 -3.51 9.63 -7.78
CA GLY A 88 -2.41 8.76 -8.19
C GLY A 88 -1.80 9.12 -9.54
N ILE A 89 -1.86 10.40 -9.93
CA ILE A 89 -1.23 10.91 -11.15
C ILE A 89 0.27 11.09 -10.90
N THR A 90 0.63 11.70 -9.77
CA THR A 90 2.04 11.97 -9.41
C THR A 90 2.59 10.99 -8.37
N THR A 91 1.73 10.17 -7.74
CA THR A 91 2.13 9.10 -6.82
C THR A 91 1.84 7.73 -7.41
N PRO A 92 2.62 6.68 -7.06
CA PRO A 92 2.46 5.33 -7.63
C PRO A 92 1.07 4.70 -7.47
N ALA A 93 0.23 5.22 -6.57
CA ALA A 93 -1.14 4.79 -6.36
C ALA A 93 -2.01 5.98 -5.92
N SER A 94 -3.32 5.83 -6.13
CA SER A 94 -4.34 6.75 -5.62
C SER A 94 -4.61 6.53 -4.13
N VAL A 95 -5.08 7.58 -3.45
CA VAL A 95 -5.51 7.53 -2.05
C VAL A 95 -7.01 7.75 -2.02
N ALA A 96 -7.78 6.69 -1.79
CA ALA A 96 -9.23 6.79 -1.64
C ALA A 96 -9.60 7.14 -0.19
N LEU A 97 -10.34 8.23 0.00
CA LEU A 97 -10.83 8.69 1.30
C LEU A 97 -12.36 8.63 1.34
N SER A 98 -12.89 8.41 2.54
CA SER A 98 -14.32 8.42 2.82
C SER A 98 -14.56 9.24 4.07
N PHE A 99 -15.58 10.10 4.04
CA PHE A 99 -15.89 11.04 5.12
C PHE A 99 -17.19 10.64 5.80
N VAL A 100 -17.22 10.67 7.14
CA VAL A 100 -18.43 10.47 7.94
C VAL A 100 -18.64 11.75 8.75
N ALA A 101 -19.80 12.38 8.59
CA ALA A 101 -20.21 13.51 9.42
C ALA A 101 -21.13 13.02 10.54
N ALA A 102 -20.88 13.48 11.76
CA ALA A 102 -21.64 13.11 12.94
C ALA A 102 -21.63 14.22 13.99
N PHE A 103 -22.59 14.19 14.90
CA PHE A 103 -22.68 15.10 16.04
C PHE A 103 -22.93 14.31 17.33
N ILE A 104 -22.57 14.87 18.48
CA ILE A 104 -22.88 14.32 19.80
C ILE A 104 -24.02 15.16 20.38
N PRO A 105 -25.22 14.58 20.60
CA PRO A 105 -26.32 15.31 21.23
C PRO A 105 -25.96 15.80 22.64
N GLU A 106 -26.57 16.89 23.07
CA GLU A 106 -26.36 17.43 24.42
C GLU A 106 -26.68 16.38 25.49
N GLY A 107 -25.79 16.25 26.48
CA GLY A 107 -25.91 15.28 27.57
C GLY A 107 -25.62 13.82 27.19
N GLN A 108 -25.25 13.53 25.95
CA GLN A 108 -24.91 12.18 25.49
C GLN A 108 -23.40 12.00 25.32
N THR A 109 -22.95 10.74 25.32
CA THR A 109 -21.55 10.37 25.05
C THR A 109 -21.36 9.69 23.69
N GLN A 110 -22.45 9.28 23.05
CA GLN A 110 -22.44 8.62 21.74
C GLN A 110 -22.74 9.60 20.63
N TYR A 111 -22.07 9.43 19.48
CA TYR A 111 -22.35 10.22 18.29
C TYR A 111 -23.56 9.68 17.52
N THR A 112 -24.20 10.58 16.77
CA THR A 112 -25.21 10.29 15.76
C THR A 112 -24.68 10.74 14.39
N ALA A 113 -24.61 9.82 13.43
CA ALA A 113 -24.18 10.13 12.07
C ALA A 113 -25.30 10.77 11.26
N TYR A 114 -24.96 11.75 10.41
CA TYR A 114 -25.92 12.38 9.49
C TYR A 114 -26.33 11.43 8.34
N THR A 115 -25.39 10.60 7.89
CA THR A 115 -25.62 9.62 6.82
C THR A 115 -25.64 8.20 7.39
N THR A 116 -26.66 7.44 7.02
CA THR A 116 -26.81 6.04 7.43
C THR A 116 -27.16 5.16 6.25
N ARG A 117 -26.89 3.86 6.38
CA ARG A 117 -27.30 2.84 5.42
C ARG A 117 -27.87 1.63 6.13
N ARG A 118 -28.72 0.88 5.43
CA ARG A 118 -29.12 -0.46 5.88
C ARG A 118 -28.06 -1.48 5.46
N ALA A 119 -27.61 -2.28 6.41
CA ALA A 119 -26.70 -3.39 6.19
C ALA A 119 -27.40 -4.70 6.57
N THR A 120 -27.38 -5.68 5.67
CA THR A 120 -28.00 -6.99 5.89
C THR A 120 -26.91 -8.04 6.10
N GLY A 121 -26.95 -8.72 7.24
CA GLY A 121 -26.09 -9.85 7.54
C GLY A 121 -26.87 -11.16 7.59
N THR A 122 -26.21 -12.27 7.28
CA THR A 122 -26.83 -13.61 7.26
C THR A 122 -27.36 -14.05 8.63
N VAL A 123 -26.70 -13.62 9.71
CA VAL A 123 -27.05 -14.01 11.10
C VAL A 123 -27.81 -12.91 11.84
N GLY A 124 -27.45 -11.65 11.64
CA GLY A 124 -27.97 -10.50 12.40
C GLY A 124 -29.17 -9.79 11.80
N GLY A 125 -29.68 -10.25 10.65
CA GLY A 125 -30.76 -9.56 9.95
C GLY A 125 -30.32 -8.21 9.37
N THR A 126 -31.26 -7.27 9.19
CA THR A 126 -30.96 -5.93 8.67
C THR A 126 -30.83 -4.91 9.80
N VAL A 127 -29.73 -4.16 9.81
CA VAL A 127 -29.45 -3.11 10.80
C VAL A 127 -29.14 -1.78 10.12
N THR A 128 -29.39 -0.68 10.82
CA THR A 128 -28.96 0.66 10.39
C THR A 128 -27.55 0.93 10.91
N GLN A 129 -26.65 1.37 10.02
CA GLN A 129 -25.25 1.69 10.34
C GLN A 129 -24.91 3.09 9.86
N ALA A 130 -23.99 3.77 10.56
CA ALA A 130 -23.36 4.97 10.03
C ALA A 130 -22.70 4.67 8.67
N ALA A 131 -22.80 5.61 7.75
CA ALA A 131 -22.26 5.48 6.40
C ALA A 131 -21.34 6.65 6.08
N ALA A 132 -20.42 6.44 5.14
CA ALA A 132 -19.68 7.55 4.54
C ALA A 132 -20.61 8.34 3.61
N ASP A 133 -20.31 9.62 3.45
CA ASP A 133 -20.89 10.43 2.39
C ASP A 133 -20.45 9.89 1.01
N THR A 134 -21.34 10.00 0.03
CA THR A 134 -21.13 9.57 -1.35
C THR A 134 -21.41 10.66 -2.39
N GLY A 135 -21.83 11.84 -1.95
CA GLY A 135 -22.29 12.93 -2.82
C GLY A 135 -21.31 14.11 -2.92
N GLY A 136 -20.33 14.19 -2.02
CA GLY A 136 -19.42 15.31 -1.96
C GLY A 136 -18.40 15.34 -3.10
N ALA A 137 -17.89 16.53 -3.35
CA ALA A 137 -16.92 16.82 -4.38
C ALA A 137 -15.59 17.22 -3.76
N TYR A 138 -14.50 16.89 -4.45
CA TYR A 138 -13.18 17.33 -4.05
C TYR A 138 -12.66 18.50 -4.88
N THR A 139 -11.91 19.38 -4.24
CA THR A 139 -11.12 20.43 -4.90
C THR A 139 -9.67 20.34 -4.43
N LYS A 140 -8.72 20.24 -5.37
CA LYS A 140 -7.29 20.32 -5.04
C LYS A 140 -6.94 21.77 -4.72
N VAL A 141 -6.33 22.00 -3.57
CA VAL A 141 -5.91 23.33 -3.10
C VAL A 141 -4.41 23.51 -3.31
N ALA A 142 -3.62 22.49 -2.98
CA ALA A 142 -2.18 22.39 -3.24
C ALA A 142 -1.77 20.90 -3.34
N ASP A 143 -0.50 20.62 -3.56
CA ASP A 143 0.00 19.23 -3.53
C ASP A 143 -0.21 18.62 -2.15
N GLY A 144 -0.86 17.46 -2.12
CA GLY A 144 -1.27 16.80 -0.88
C GLY A 144 -2.32 17.55 -0.06
N GLN A 145 -2.89 18.66 -0.54
CA GLN A 145 -3.92 19.40 0.18
C GLN A 145 -5.21 19.52 -0.63
N TYR A 146 -6.32 19.12 -0.02
CA TYR A 146 -7.61 19.02 -0.68
C TYR A 146 -8.72 19.53 0.22
N ARG A 147 -9.77 20.07 -0.42
CA ARG A 147 -11.07 20.31 0.19
C ARG A 147 -12.05 19.25 -0.26
N TYR A 148 -12.87 18.75 0.66
CA TYR A 148 -14.05 17.95 0.37
C TYR A 148 -15.29 18.69 0.89
N THR A 149 -16.33 18.76 0.08
CA THR A 149 -17.59 19.46 0.36
C THR A 149 -18.76 18.61 -0.09
#